data_AF-A0A9E7H8J2-F1
#
_entry.id   AF-A0A9E7H8J2-F1
#
_cell.length_a   1.000
_cell.length_b   1.000
_cell.length_c   1.000
_cell.angle_alpha   90.00
_cell.angle_beta   90.00
_cell.angle_gamma   90.00
#
_symmetry.space_group_name_H-M   'P 1'
#
loop_
_entity.id
_entity.type
_entity.pdbx_description
1 polymer ?
#
loop_
_entity_poly.entity_id
_entity_poly.type
_entity_poly.pdbx_seq_one_letter_code
_entity_poly.pdbx_strand_id
1 'polypeptide(L)'
;MEEQFILRVPPSVAERIERLLNENASSSLDGSLDISFSEDGRSGTFLIGDERFPASLLDLPCIVESYKTYDDNVLIKTADVGQMIMVRDDGDAAVEGVEYKHGLTPPMRDARRRRFRREPDLNPEVVQRVEKDLLNIMSVVPEAGGQRKKNALVAAPKPDEVHVKSAGGEPERSDSDESLEPES
;
A
#
# COMPACT_ATOMS: atom_id res chain seq x y z
N MET A 1 20.14 -8.53 -2.88
CA MET A 1 18.73 -8.72 -2.51
C MET A 1 17.95 -8.54 -3.80
N GLU A 2 17.00 -9.42 -4.10
CA GLU A 2 16.18 -9.28 -5.32
C GLU A 2 15.09 -8.24 -5.07
N GLU A 3 14.82 -7.40 -6.06
CA GLU A 3 13.74 -6.42 -6.04
C GLU A 3 12.65 -6.90 -7.00
N GLN A 4 11.41 -6.91 -6.52
CA GLN A 4 10.25 -7.40 -7.26
C GLN A 4 9.14 -6.35 -7.21
N PHE A 5 8.40 -6.22 -8.31
CA PHE A 5 7.29 -5.29 -8.45
C PHE A 5 6.15 -5.94 -9.24
N ILE A 6 4.94 -5.38 -9.10
CA ILE A 6 3.82 -5.76 -9.95
C ILE A 6 3.85 -4.94 -11.23
N LEU A 7 3.81 -5.60 -12.40
CA LEU A 7 3.58 -4.93 -13.68
C LEU A 7 2.10 -5.06 -14.04
N ARG A 8 1.38 -3.94 -14.13
CA ARG A 8 0.00 -3.87 -14.60
C ARG A 8 -0.03 -3.20 -15.96
N VAL A 9 -0.63 -3.87 -16.94
CA VAL A 9 -0.72 -3.39 -18.33
C VAL A 9 -2.16 -3.46 -18.84
N PRO A 10 -2.50 -2.71 -19.91
CA PRO A 10 -3.75 -2.89 -20.62
C PRO A 10 -3.92 -4.34 -21.14
N PRO A 11 -5.16 -4.85 -21.28
CA PRO A 11 -5.40 -6.21 -21.75
C PRO A 11 -4.74 -6.53 -23.10
N SER A 12 -4.74 -5.57 -24.03
CA SER A 12 -4.08 -5.67 -25.35
C SER A 12 -2.58 -5.93 -25.24
N VAL A 13 -1.91 -5.24 -24.31
CA VAL A 13 -0.48 -5.40 -24.02
C VAL A 13 -0.24 -6.72 -23.29
N ALA A 14 -1.12 -7.11 -22.34
CA ALA A 14 -1.01 -8.37 -21.61
C ALA A 14 -0.97 -9.58 -22.56
N GLU A 15 -1.89 -9.64 -23.53
CA GLU A 15 -1.93 -10.71 -24.53
C GLU A 15 -0.64 -10.81 -25.35
N ARG A 16 -0.02 -9.66 -25.67
CA ARG A 16 1.26 -9.62 -26.38
C ARG A 16 2.40 -10.14 -25.51
N ILE A 17 2.46 -9.72 -24.24
CA ILE A 17 3.46 -10.21 -23.28
C ILE A 17 3.30 -11.72 -23.09
N GLU A 18 2.07 -12.23 -22.96
CA GLU A 18 1.81 -13.65 -22.79
C GLU A 18 2.29 -14.48 -23.99
N ARG A 19 2.04 -14.01 -25.23
CA ARG A 19 2.61 -14.64 -26.42
C ARG A 19 4.14 -14.66 -26.39
N LEU A 20 4.78 -13.53 -26.04
CA LEU A 20 6.23 -13.44 -25.96
C LEU A 20 6.86 -14.34 -24.89
N LEU A 21 6.17 -14.56 -23.77
CA LEU A 21 6.63 -15.45 -22.70
C LEU A 21 6.46 -16.93 -23.05
N ASN A 22 5.45 -17.27 -23.84
CA ASN A 22 5.12 -18.65 -24.21
C ASN A 22 5.84 -19.13 -25.48
N GLU A 23 6.10 -18.24 -26.45
CA GLU A 23 6.83 -18.54 -27.67
C GLU A 23 8.35 -18.50 -27.39
N ASN A 24 9.10 -19.52 -27.79
CA ASN A 24 10.55 -19.54 -27.58
C ASN A 24 11.20 -18.25 -28.13
N ALA A 25 11.93 -17.54 -27.25
CA ALA A 25 12.58 -16.23 -27.44
C ALA A 25 13.54 -16.11 -28.65
N SER A 26 13.69 -17.15 -29.46
CA SER A 26 14.63 -17.25 -30.57
C SER A 26 14.03 -16.85 -31.93
N SER A 27 12.72 -16.55 -32.01
CA SER A 27 12.01 -16.48 -33.29
C SER A 27 11.46 -15.11 -33.70
N SER A 28 11.48 -14.08 -32.85
CA SER A 28 10.96 -12.76 -33.22
C SER A 28 11.93 -11.63 -32.87
N LEU A 29 12.38 -10.92 -33.90
CA LEU A 29 13.10 -9.65 -33.82
C LEU A 29 12.21 -8.49 -33.30
N ASP A 30 10.92 -8.75 -33.05
CA ASP A 30 9.87 -7.76 -32.74
C ASP A 30 9.42 -7.74 -31.25
N GLY A 31 10.11 -8.49 -30.38
CA GLY A 31 9.63 -8.83 -29.03
C GLY A 31 10.35 -8.19 -27.85
N SER A 32 11.07 -7.08 -28.02
CA SER A 32 11.75 -6.45 -26.87
C SER A 32 10.76 -5.76 -25.94
N LEU A 33 10.88 -6.03 -24.65
CA LEU A 33 10.23 -5.27 -23.58
C LEU A 33 11.29 -4.36 -22.95
N ASP A 34 10.96 -3.09 -22.78
CA ASP A 34 11.81 -2.14 -22.07
C ASP A 34 10.98 -1.19 -21.21
N ILE A 35 11.56 -0.71 -20.11
CA ILE A 35 10.94 0.23 -19.18
C ILE A 35 11.97 1.29 -18.82
N SER A 36 11.63 2.54 -19.10
CA SER A 36 12.46 3.69 -18.74
C SER A 36 11.68 4.65 -17.86
N PHE A 37 12.34 5.18 -16.82
CA PHE A 37 11.76 6.19 -15.94
C PHE A 37 12.41 7.55 -16.17
N SER A 38 11.63 8.62 -15.99
CA SER A 38 12.15 9.98 -15.93
C SER A 38 12.88 10.25 -14.62
N GLU A 39 13.50 11.43 -14.53
CA GLU A 39 14.29 11.86 -13.36
C GLU A 39 13.47 11.91 -12.05
N ASP A 40 12.15 12.05 -12.13
CA ASP A 40 11.24 11.97 -10.99
C ASP A 40 11.17 10.57 -10.35
N GLY A 41 11.71 9.54 -11.02
CA GLY A 41 11.69 8.15 -10.59
C GLY A 41 10.30 7.53 -10.53
N ARG A 42 9.28 8.20 -11.09
CA ARG A 42 7.88 7.76 -10.99
C ARG A 42 7.16 7.72 -12.31
N SER A 43 7.37 8.71 -13.17
CA SER A 43 6.81 8.71 -14.50
C SER A 43 7.76 7.94 -15.43
N GLY A 44 7.21 7.19 -16.39
CA GLY A 44 8.01 6.37 -17.27
C GLY A 44 7.34 6.06 -18.59
N THR A 45 8.09 5.36 -19.44
CA THR A 45 7.61 4.82 -20.70
C THR A 45 7.87 3.32 -20.72
N PHE A 46 6.83 2.55 -20.97
CA PHE A 46 6.89 1.12 -21.24
C PHE A 46 6.92 0.90 -22.75
N LEU A 47 7.83 0.06 -23.24
CA LEU A 47 7.97 -0.29 -24.65
C LEU A 47 7.73 -1.77 -24.85
N ILE A 48 6.97 -2.11 -25.89
CA ILE A 48 6.81 -3.48 -26.37
C ILE A 48 6.86 -3.49 -27.90
N GLY A 49 7.94 -4.05 -28.45
CA GLY A 49 8.32 -3.81 -29.84
C GLY A 49 8.57 -2.31 -30.06
N ASP A 50 7.93 -1.72 -31.07
CA ASP A 50 8.05 -0.29 -31.39
C ASP A 50 6.99 0.61 -30.72
N GLU A 51 6.05 0.02 -29.99
CA GLU A 51 4.95 0.76 -29.37
C GLU A 51 5.31 1.25 -27.98
N ARG A 52 4.90 2.48 -27.66
CA ARG A 52 5.23 3.18 -26.42
C ARG A 52 3.97 3.46 -25.63
N PHE A 53 4.01 3.14 -24.35
CA PHE A 53 2.91 3.35 -23.43
C PHE A 53 3.35 4.19 -22.23
N PRO A 54 2.52 5.14 -21.77
CA PRO A 54 2.80 5.84 -20.52
C PRO A 54 2.77 4.87 -19.34
N ALA A 55 3.79 4.95 -18.48
CA ALA A 55 3.93 4.15 -17.28
C ALA A 55 4.04 5.03 -16.03
N SER A 56 3.60 4.52 -14.89
CA SER A 56 3.70 5.21 -13.60
C SER A 56 4.00 4.23 -12.48
N LEU A 57 5.00 4.53 -11.64
CA LEU A 57 5.30 3.78 -10.43
C LEU A 57 4.40 4.26 -9.28
N LEU A 58 3.61 3.34 -8.74
CA LEU A 58 2.63 3.61 -7.69
C LEU A 58 2.88 2.73 -6.47
N ASP A 59 2.65 3.29 -5.28
CA ASP A 59 2.79 2.58 -4.02
C ASP A 59 1.50 1.80 -3.72
N LEU A 60 1.59 0.48 -3.55
CA LEU A 60 0.47 -0.36 -3.19
C LEU A 60 0.06 -0.09 -1.74
N PRO A 61 -1.25 -0.14 -1.43
CA PRO A 61 -1.70 0.07 -0.06
C PRO A 61 -1.38 -1.14 0.84
N CYS A 62 -1.14 -2.33 0.26
CA CYS A 62 -0.85 -3.57 0.98
C CYS A 62 0.53 -4.08 0.58
N ILE A 63 1.28 -4.59 1.56
CA ILE A 63 2.50 -5.37 1.28
C ILE A 63 2.08 -6.73 0.73
N VAL A 64 2.68 -7.12 -0.38
CA VAL A 64 2.47 -8.41 -1.04
C VAL A 64 3.74 -9.22 -0.91
N GLU A 65 3.67 -10.38 -0.28
CA GLU A 65 4.81 -11.28 -0.16
C GLU A 65 4.83 -12.27 -1.33
N SER A 66 5.98 -12.43 -1.97
CA SER A 66 6.21 -13.49 -2.94
C SER A 66 6.88 -14.67 -2.27
N TYR A 67 6.45 -15.87 -2.66
CA TYR A 67 6.96 -17.13 -2.17
C TYR A 67 7.29 -18.03 -3.34
N LYS A 68 8.34 -18.83 -3.19
CA LYS A 68 8.62 -19.96 -4.07
C LYS A 68 8.45 -21.26 -3.31
N THR A 69 8.10 -22.30 -4.04
CA THR A 69 7.94 -23.64 -3.51
C THR A 69 8.37 -24.66 -4.56
N TYR A 70 8.77 -25.84 -4.10
CA TYR A 70 9.07 -26.99 -4.96
C TYR A 70 7.97 -28.05 -4.89
N ASP A 71 7.24 -28.12 -3.77
CA ASP A 71 6.30 -29.18 -3.42
C ASP A 71 4.89 -28.68 -3.08
N ASP A 72 4.63 -27.38 -3.28
CA ASP A 72 3.39 -26.67 -2.95
C ASP A 72 2.98 -26.73 -1.46
N ASN A 73 3.86 -27.21 -0.58
CA ASN A 73 3.63 -27.28 0.86
C ASN A 73 4.53 -26.31 1.61
N VAL A 74 5.84 -26.36 1.34
CA VAL A 74 6.81 -25.48 1.98
C VAL A 74 6.98 -24.22 1.12
N LEU A 75 6.45 -23.11 1.63
CA LEU A 75 6.59 -21.80 1.01
C LEU A 75 7.82 -21.08 1.58
N ILE A 76 8.74 -20.69 0.71
CA ILE A 76 9.93 -19.92 1.08
C ILE A 76 9.75 -18.50 0.56
N LYS A 77 9.70 -17.52 1.48
CA LYS A 77 9.58 -16.10 1.12
C LYS A 77 10.78 -15.65 0.28
N THR A 78 10.52 -14.93 -0.80
CA THR A 78 11.55 -14.42 -1.72
C THR A 78 11.62 -12.91 -1.73
N ALA A 79 10.49 -12.19 -1.67
CA ALA A 79 10.47 -10.73 -1.60
C ALA A 79 9.22 -10.17 -0.91
N ASP A 80 9.33 -8.90 -0.51
CA ASP A 80 8.22 -8.02 -0.17
C ASP A 80 7.99 -7.05 -1.33
N VAL A 81 6.77 -6.98 -1.83
CA VAL A 81 6.37 -6.13 -2.95
C VAL A 81 5.41 -5.05 -2.44
N GLY A 82 5.86 -3.80 -2.48
CA GLY A 82 5.09 -2.63 -2.07
C GLY A 82 4.73 -1.69 -3.21
N GLN A 83 5.16 -1.98 -4.44
CA GLN A 83 5.00 -1.07 -5.57
C GLN A 83 4.51 -1.79 -6.84
N MET A 84 3.87 -1.01 -7.71
CA MET A 84 3.34 -1.45 -8.99
C MET A 84 3.70 -0.45 -10.08
N ILE A 85 4.20 -0.95 -11.20
CA ILE A 85 4.31 -0.18 -12.45
C ILE A 85 2.97 -0.33 -13.17
N MET A 86 2.26 0.78 -13.34
CA MET A 86 1.01 0.85 -14.07
C MET A 86 1.23 1.44 -15.46
N VAL A 87 1.10 0.61 -16.47
CA VAL A 87 1.08 0.99 -17.88
C VAL A 87 -0.36 1.28 -18.28
N ARG A 88 -0.56 2.34 -19.06
CA ARG A 88 -1.89 2.84 -19.46
C ARG A 88 -1.94 2.97 -20.98
N ASP A 89 -3.15 2.99 -21.53
CA ASP A 89 -3.34 3.31 -22.95
C ASP A 89 -3.07 4.79 -23.22
N ASP A 90 -2.73 5.14 -24.45
CA ASP A 90 -2.55 6.53 -24.84
C ASP A 90 -3.89 7.29 -24.75
N GLY A 91 -3.88 8.44 -24.08
CA GLY A 91 -5.08 9.22 -23.78
C GLY A 91 -5.77 8.91 -22.44
N ASP A 92 -5.40 7.85 -21.73
CA ASP A 92 -5.86 7.65 -20.36
C ASP A 92 -5.33 8.75 -19.43
N ALA A 93 -6.15 9.15 -18.46
CA ALA A 93 -5.73 10.10 -17.44
C ALA A 93 -4.59 9.51 -16.59
N ALA A 94 -3.60 10.34 -16.27
CA ALA A 94 -2.56 9.96 -15.32
C ALA A 94 -3.20 9.68 -13.95
N VAL A 95 -2.65 8.69 -13.25
CA VAL A 95 -3.08 8.42 -11.88
C VAL A 95 -2.61 9.58 -11.01
N GLU A 96 -3.56 10.22 -10.34
CA GLU A 96 -3.25 11.32 -9.44
C GLU A 96 -2.62 10.80 -8.14
N GLY A 97 -1.47 11.40 -7.80
CA GLY A 97 -0.72 11.06 -6.61
C GLY A 97 0.12 9.81 -6.76
N VAL A 98 0.68 9.40 -5.63
CA VAL A 98 1.70 8.36 -5.54
C VAL A 98 1.09 7.02 -5.14
N GLU A 99 0.08 7.08 -4.28
CA GLU A 99 -0.52 5.90 -3.69
C GLU A 99 -1.63 5.33 -4.57
N TYR A 100 -1.57 4.03 -4.79
CA TYR A 100 -2.64 3.31 -5.43
C TYR A 100 -3.80 3.05 -4.45
N LYS A 101 -5.04 3.31 -4.89
CA LYS A 101 -6.22 3.27 -4.02
C LYS A 101 -6.64 1.85 -3.63
N HIS A 102 -6.28 0.85 -4.41
CA HIS A 102 -6.80 -0.52 -4.29
C HIS A 102 -5.69 -1.51 -4.00
N GLY A 103 -5.98 -2.59 -3.25
CA GLY A 103 -5.11 -3.75 -3.23
C GLY A 103 -5.24 -4.58 -4.51
N LEU A 104 -4.38 -5.58 -4.68
CA LEU A 104 -4.39 -6.43 -5.88
C LEU A 104 -5.62 -7.33 -5.98
N THR A 105 -6.15 -7.78 -4.84
CA THR A 105 -7.27 -8.73 -4.80
C THR A 105 -8.63 -8.01 -4.74
N PRO A 106 -9.70 -8.57 -5.32
CA PRO A 106 -11.02 -7.93 -5.34
C PRO A 106 -11.54 -7.49 -3.96
N PRO A 107 -11.39 -8.30 -2.88
CA PRO A 107 -11.80 -7.88 -1.55
C PRO A 107 -11.06 -6.64 -1.05
N MET A 108 -9.88 -6.30 -1.58
CA MET A 108 -9.05 -5.16 -1.17
C MET A 108 -9.30 -3.91 -2.02
N ARG A 109 -10.41 -3.83 -2.77
CA ARG A 109 -10.85 -2.59 -3.42
C ARG A 109 -11.05 -1.48 -2.38
N ASP A 110 -10.45 -0.32 -2.65
CA ASP A 110 -10.43 0.86 -1.78
C ASP A 110 -9.91 0.56 -0.36
N ALA A 111 -8.82 -0.23 -0.26
CA ALA A 111 -8.31 -0.79 1.00
C ALA A 111 -8.12 0.25 2.12
N ARG A 112 -7.41 1.35 1.84
CA ARG A 112 -7.14 2.40 2.84
C ARG A 112 -8.43 3.03 3.37
N ARG A 113 -9.42 3.27 2.49
CA ARG A 113 -10.68 3.93 2.87
C ARG A 113 -11.63 3.00 3.61
N ARG A 114 -11.70 1.73 3.22
CA ARG A 114 -12.75 0.79 3.64
C ARG A 114 -12.31 -0.26 4.66
N ARG A 115 -11.02 -0.63 4.69
CA ARG A 115 -10.52 -1.74 5.53
C ARG A 115 -9.48 -1.30 6.54
N PHE A 116 -8.63 -0.35 6.19
CA PHE A 116 -7.60 0.08 7.11
C PHE A 116 -8.21 0.93 8.21
N ARG A 117 -7.82 0.64 9.45
CA ARG A 117 -8.20 1.45 10.60
C ARG A 117 -7.63 2.84 10.38
N ARG A 118 -8.49 3.87 10.43
CA ARG A 118 -8.04 5.26 10.38
C ARG A 118 -7.22 5.57 11.63
N GLU A 119 -6.19 6.36 11.45
CA GLU A 119 -5.47 6.93 12.59
C GLU A 119 -6.41 7.89 13.33
N PRO A 120 -6.32 7.94 14.66
CA PRO A 120 -7.09 8.93 15.41
C PRO A 120 -6.66 10.33 14.98
N ASP A 121 -7.63 11.21 14.77
CA ASP A 121 -7.35 12.63 14.57
C ASP A 121 -6.81 13.22 15.88
N LEU A 122 -5.49 13.34 15.98
CA LEU A 122 -4.82 13.92 17.14
C LEU A 122 -4.64 15.42 16.97
N ASN A 123 -4.87 16.20 18.02
CA ASN A 123 -4.60 17.63 18.00
C ASN A 123 -3.08 17.86 17.87
N PRO A 124 -2.59 18.52 16.79
CA PRO A 124 -1.16 18.72 16.54
C PRO A 124 -0.46 19.48 17.66
N GLU A 125 -1.14 20.42 18.34
CA GLU A 125 -0.56 21.15 19.48
C GLU A 125 -0.26 20.22 20.66
N VAL A 126 -1.15 19.25 20.91
CA VAL A 126 -0.97 18.26 21.97
C VAL A 126 0.18 17.31 21.62
N VAL A 127 0.25 16.88 20.36
CA VAL A 127 1.33 16.00 19.87
C VAL A 127 2.69 16.68 20.04
N GLN A 128 2.83 17.94 19.62
CA GLN A 128 4.07 18.70 19.76
C GLN A 128 4.49 18.89 21.23
N ARG A 129 3.54 19.17 22.12
CA ARG A 129 3.82 19.29 23.55
C ARG A 129 4.35 17.98 24.13
N VAL A 130 3.68 16.87 23.81
CA VAL A 130 4.10 15.53 24.27
C VAL A 130 5.47 15.16 23.71
N GLU A 131 5.73 15.42 22.42
CA GLU A 131 7.02 15.16 21.79
C GLU A 131 8.16 15.95 22.48
N LYS A 132 7.93 17.24 22.75
CA LYS A 132 8.89 18.07 23.48
C LYS A 132 9.17 17.53 24.89
N ASP A 133 8.12 17.14 25.61
CA ASP A 133 8.26 16.58 26.96
C ASP A 133 9.03 15.25 26.93
N LEU A 134 8.79 14.40 25.94
CA LEU A 134 9.54 13.14 25.74
C LEU A 134 11.01 13.39 25.46
N LEU A 135 11.36 14.32 24.56
CA LEU A 135 12.75 14.68 24.27
C LEU A 135 13.46 15.23 25.52
N ASN A 136 12.77 16.02 26.33
CA ASN A 136 13.30 16.51 27.60
C ASN A 136 13.56 15.36 28.58
N ILE A 137 12.65 14.39 28.71
CA ILE A 137 12.84 13.23 29.58
C ILE A 137 14.02 12.38 29.09
N MET A 138 14.09 12.10 27.78
CA MET A 138 15.17 11.31 27.18
C MET A 138 16.54 11.96 27.37
N SER A 139 16.63 13.30 27.29
CA SER A 139 17.89 14.01 27.55
C SER A 139 18.31 14.05 29.02
N VAL A 140 17.35 13.88 29.95
CA VAL A 140 17.59 13.91 31.41
C VAL A 140 17.83 12.52 31.99
N VAL A 141 17.46 11.44 31.29
CA VAL A 141 17.78 10.06 31.69
C VAL A 141 19.14 9.69 31.08
N PRO A 142 20.26 9.72 31.83
CA PRO A 142 21.49 9.12 31.35
C PRO A 142 21.27 7.61 31.15
N GLU A 143 21.90 7.05 30.11
CA GLU A 143 22.07 5.61 29.88
C GLU A 143 22.79 4.98 31.09
N ALA A 144 22.07 4.79 32.19
CA ALA A 144 22.61 4.29 33.44
C ALA A 144 21.87 3.02 33.82
N GLY A 145 22.53 1.89 33.57
CA GLY A 145 22.11 0.59 34.07
C GLY A 145 21.81 0.64 35.56
N GLY A 146 20.66 0.07 35.92
CA GLY A 146 20.34 -0.44 37.26
C GLY A 146 20.53 0.52 38.43
N GLN A 147 19.45 1.21 38.83
CA GLN A 147 19.02 1.26 40.24
C GLN A 147 17.62 1.90 40.36
N ARG A 148 16.62 1.08 40.71
CA ARG A 148 15.29 1.55 41.12
C ARG A 148 15.42 2.30 42.46
N LYS A 149 15.40 3.63 42.43
CA LYS A 149 15.06 4.43 43.61
C LYS A 149 13.57 4.76 43.58
N LYS A 150 12.84 4.20 44.55
CA LYS A 150 11.45 4.54 44.84
C LYS A 150 11.42 5.94 45.45
N ASN A 151 11.15 6.95 44.63
CA ASN A 151 10.73 8.25 45.14
C ASN A 151 9.21 8.32 45.00
N ALA A 152 8.52 8.41 46.15
CA ALA A 152 7.08 8.59 46.20
C ALA A 152 6.72 9.96 45.59
N LEU A 153 5.98 9.93 44.48
CA LEU A 153 5.41 11.12 43.87
C LEU A 153 4.22 11.57 44.72
N VAL A 154 4.29 12.80 45.25
CA VAL A 154 3.14 13.51 45.80
C VAL A 154 2.11 13.69 44.68
N ALA A 155 0.85 13.36 44.97
CA ALA A 155 -0.23 13.37 44.01
C ALA A 155 -0.38 14.74 43.32
N ALA A 156 -0.15 14.76 42.00
CA ALA A 156 -0.53 15.88 41.15
C ALA A 156 -2.07 15.94 41.05
N PRO A 157 -2.68 17.14 40.94
CA PRO A 157 -4.10 17.24 40.65
C PRO A 157 -4.39 16.53 39.32
N LYS A 158 -5.45 15.73 39.28
CA LYS A 158 -5.88 14.97 38.11
C LYS A 158 -6.03 15.94 36.92
N PRO A 159 -5.43 15.66 35.75
CA PRO A 159 -5.77 16.40 34.55
C PRO A 159 -7.23 16.10 34.18
N ASP A 160 -7.93 17.11 33.66
CA ASP A 160 -9.30 16.99 33.19
C ASP A 160 -9.43 15.80 32.23
N GLU A 161 -10.43 14.95 32.47
CA GLU A 161 -10.78 13.85 31.60
C GLU A 161 -11.11 14.39 30.20
N VAL A 162 -10.22 14.17 29.24
CA VAL A 162 -10.53 14.36 27.83
C VAL A 162 -11.55 13.29 27.46
N HIS A 163 -12.81 13.69 27.39
CA HIS A 163 -13.89 12.84 26.90
C HIS A 163 -13.62 12.51 25.43
N VAL A 164 -13.10 11.30 25.17
CA VAL A 164 -13.03 10.73 23.83
C VAL A 164 -14.47 10.48 23.41
N LYS A 165 -15.04 11.34 22.57
CA LYS A 165 -16.29 11.05 21.88
C LYS A 165 -16.03 9.86 20.94
N SER A 166 -16.43 8.68 21.38
CA SER A 166 -16.73 7.57 20.48
C SER A 166 -17.80 8.05 19.51
N ALA A 167 -17.41 8.38 18.27
CA ALA A 167 -18.35 8.49 17.16
C ALA A 167 -18.75 7.08 16.72
N GLY A 168 -19.43 6.36 17.60
CA GLY A 168 -20.21 5.18 17.25
C GLY A 168 -21.51 5.64 16.61
N GLY A 169 -21.45 6.03 15.34
CA GLY A 169 -22.63 6.07 14.49
C GLY A 169 -22.91 4.65 14.03
N GLU A 170 -23.90 3.98 14.62
CA GLU A 170 -24.47 2.76 14.06
C GLU A 170 -25.00 3.08 12.64
N PRO A 171 -24.67 2.30 11.60
CA PRO A 171 -25.48 2.33 10.40
C PRO A 171 -26.79 1.61 10.72
N GLU A 172 -27.91 2.35 10.69
CA GLU A 172 -29.24 1.74 10.70
C GLU A 172 -29.31 0.66 9.62
N ARG A 173 -29.59 -0.56 10.05
CA ARG A 173 -29.96 -1.65 9.17
C ARG A 173 -31.35 -1.35 8.63
N SER A 174 -31.41 -0.80 7.41
CA SER A 174 -32.62 -0.86 6.60
C SER A 174 -32.57 -2.15 5.79
N ASP A 175 -33.12 -3.23 6.35
CA ASP A 175 -33.50 -4.41 5.57
C ASP A 175 -34.73 -4.05 4.74
N SER A 176 -34.53 -3.77 3.45
CA SER A 176 -35.59 -3.86 2.45
C SER A 176 -35.29 -5.07 1.58
N ASP A 177 -35.95 -6.17 1.96
CA ASP A 177 -36.19 -7.39 1.21
C ASP A 177 -36.89 -7.04 -0.12
N GLU A 178 -36.21 -7.25 -1.25
CA GLU A 178 -36.88 -7.32 -2.55
C GLU A 178 -36.53 -8.69 -3.16
N SER A 179 -37.56 -9.53 -3.14
CA SER A 179 -37.53 -10.93 -3.50
C SER A 179 -37.21 -11.14 -4.98
N LEU A 180 -36.39 -12.15 -5.24
CA LEU A 180 -36.18 -12.73 -6.56
C LEU A 180 -37.49 -13.35 -7.07
N GLU A 181 -37.97 -12.91 -8.24
CA GLU A 181 -38.87 -13.72 -9.06
C GLU A 181 -38.09 -14.33 -10.25
N PRO A 182 -38.28 -15.62 -10.56
CA PRO A 182 -37.74 -16.25 -11.75
C PRO A 182 -38.82 -16.34 -12.85
N GLU A 183 -38.49 -15.95 -14.07
CA GLU A 183 -39.15 -16.43 -15.29
C GLU A 183 -38.05 -16.63 -16.35
N SER A 184 -37.74 -17.89 -16.72
CA SER A 184 -38.34 -18.71 -17.79
C SER A 184 -37.46 -18.71 -19.05
#